data_AF-A0ABD3NV13-F1
#
_entry.id   AF-A0ABD3NV13-F1
#
_cell.length_a   1.000
_cell.length_b   1.000
_cell.length_c   1.000
_cell.angle_alpha   90.00
_cell.angle_beta   90.00
_cell.angle_gamma   90.00
#
_symmetry.space_group_name_H-M   'P 1'
#
loop_
_entity.id
_entity.type
_entity.pdbx_description
1 polymer ?
#
loop_
_entity_poly.entity_id
_entity_poly.type
_entity_poly.pdbx_seq_one_letter_code
_entity_poly.pdbx_strand_id
1 'polypeptide(L)'
;MKHCGGYDFPGSNSGIDHFCLTGWIPGSIIFPENPDDVRDFETPAKRAWVHLYNTYSSSDCLVTVSTSKTLPDEKAEWMGLFTGHAYVVLKIVWASNGTKLLQLLKNSWASKGWKGQFSVHDTHSWSNPAFIKEVGYDIDALATYDDGVFWMSWDDVLLYLCNIHVSWRPGFFRLRGHRHWDVNAGPKDGRTT
;
A
#
# COMPACT_ATOMS: atom_id res chain seq x y z
N MET A 1 18.39 -3.97 -13.31
CA MET A 1 19.54 -4.76 -12.81
C MET A 1 20.79 -4.61 -13.66
N LYS A 2 20.84 -5.06 -14.93
CA LYS A 2 22.02 -4.77 -15.81
C LYS A 2 22.24 -3.27 -16.05
N HIS A 3 21.15 -2.50 -16.04
CA HIS A 3 21.14 -1.04 -16.14
C HIS A 3 21.71 -0.32 -14.90
N CYS A 4 21.88 -1.02 -13.77
CA CYS A 4 22.29 -0.44 -12.48
C CYS A 4 23.70 -0.88 -12.05
N GLY A 5 24.52 -1.38 -12.97
CA GLY A 5 25.94 -1.66 -12.71
C GLY A 5 26.27 -2.96 -11.96
N GLY A 6 25.27 -3.76 -11.54
CA GLY A 6 25.52 -5.03 -10.86
C GLY A 6 24.29 -5.62 -10.16
N TYR A 7 24.51 -6.70 -9.42
CA TYR A 7 23.51 -7.34 -8.53
C TYR A 7 23.48 -6.73 -7.12
N ASP A 8 24.43 -5.84 -6.81
CA ASP A 8 24.51 -5.12 -5.54
C ASP A 8 23.57 -3.90 -5.57
N PHE A 9 22.27 -4.20 -5.62
CA PHE A 9 21.23 -3.19 -5.79
C PHE A 9 20.63 -2.84 -4.42
N PRO A 10 20.89 -1.64 -3.87
CA PRO A 10 20.22 -1.19 -2.66
C PRO A 10 18.72 -1.07 -2.98
N GLY A 11 17.86 -1.69 -2.16
CA GLY A 11 16.43 -1.83 -2.44
C GLY A 11 15.78 -0.56 -3.00
N SER A 12 14.95 -0.72 -4.04
CA SER A 12 14.30 0.38 -4.75
C SER A 12 12.89 0.65 -4.22
N ASN A 13 12.37 1.83 -4.58
CA ASN A 13 10.98 2.18 -4.37
C ASN A 13 10.12 1.55 -5.47
N SER A 14 9.09 0.80 -5.07
CA SER A 14 8.11 0.18 -5.97
C SER A 14 7.53 1.13 -7.02
N GLY A 15 7.34 2.43 -6.72
CA GLY A 15 6.84 3.39 -7.69
C GLY A 15 7.82 3.68 -8.83
N ILE A 16 9.13 3.73 -8.53
CA ILE A 16 10.18 3.95 -9.54
C ILE A 16 10.31 2.69 -10.41
N ASP A 17 10.31 1.51 -9.79
CA ASP A 17 10.39 0.24 -10.50
C ASP A 17 9.20 0.06 -11.45
N HIS A 18 7.99 0.39 -10.97
CA HIS A 18 6.78 0.30 -11.77
C HIS A 18 6.79 1.30 -12.93
N PHE A 19 7.24 2.54 -12.71
CA PHE A 19 7.42 3.52 -13.77
C PHE A 19 8.43 3.03 -14.83
N CYS A 20 9.57 2.48 -14.40
CA CYS A 20 10.57 1.92 -15.32
C CYS A 20 10.03 0.76 -16.16
N LEU A 21 9.11 -0.05 -15.61
CA LEU A 21 8.55 -1.22 -16.30
C LEU A 21 7.37 -0.87 -17.22
N THR A 22 6.58 0.13 -16.86
CA THR A 22 5.26 0.35 -17.49
C THR A 22 5.08 1.74 -18.09
N GLY A 23 5.92 2.70 -17.71
CA GLY A 23 5.72 4.13 -17.99
C GLY A 23 4.52 4.75 -17.25
N TRP A 24 3.91 4.04 -16.29
CA TRP A 24 2.78 4.56 -15.51
C TRP A 24 3.23 5.62 -14.52
N ILE A 25 2.44 6.67 -14.39
CA ILE A 25 2.81 7.88 -13.66
C ILE A 25 2.83 7.57 -12.15
N PRO A 26 3.97 7.74 -11.46
CA PRO A 26 4.07 7.45 -10.04
C PRO A 26 3.48 8.59 -9.20
N GLY A 27 2.75 8.22 -8.17
CA GLY A 27 2.27 9.08 -7.08
C GLY A 27 2.62 8.45 -5.74
N SER A 28 2.79 9.30 -4.72
CA SER A 28 3.06 8.87 -3.35
C SER A 28 2.09 9.58 -2.41
N ILE A 29 1.53 8.84 -1.46
CA ILE A 29 0.78 9.40 -0.35
C ILE A 29 1.73 9.42 0.84
N ILE A 30 1.99 10.63 1.36
CA ILE A 30 2.83 10.84 2.53
C ILE A 30 1.89 11.23 3.66
N PHE A 31 1.87 10.46 4.75
CA PHE A 31 1.06 10.80 5.91
C PHE A 31 1.77 11.87 6.77
N PRO A 32 1.01 12.80 7.39
CA PRO A 32 1.57 13.77 8.30
C PRO A 32 2.07 13.10 9.59
N GLU A 33 3.18 13.58 10.12
CA GLU A 33 3.67 13.16 11.45
C GLU A 33 2.74 13.66 12.56
N ASN A 34 2.22 14.89 12.42
CA ASN A 34 1.23 15.47 13.32
C ASN A 34 -0.10 15.69 12.58
N PRO A 35 -1.21 15.05 12.98
CA PRO A 35 -2.53 15.25 12.37
C PRO A 35 -3.05 16.69 12.42
N ASP A 36 -2.62 17.49 13.40
CA ASP A 36 -3.06 18.87 13.59
C ASP A 36 -2.20 19.89 12.81
N ASP A 37 -1.02 19.48 12.33
CA ASP A 37 -0.09 20.31 11.57
C ASP A 37 0.30 19.59 10.27
N VAL A 38 -0.56 19.72 9.27
CA VAL A 38 -0.45 19.02 7.98
C VAL A 38 0.21 19.93 6.96
N ARG A 39 1.37 19.51 6.45
CA ARG A 39 2.07 20.23 5.38
C ARG A 39 1.39 20.01 4.03
N ASP A 40 1.55 20.95 3.10
CA ASP A 40 0.86 20.92 1.79
C ASP A 40 1.12 19.65 0.96
N PHE A 41 2.30 19.03 1.12
CA PHE A 41 2.67 17.80 0.42
C PHE A 41 2.22 16.53 1.15
N GLU A 42 1.69 16.66 2.37
CA GLU A 42 1.18 15.55 3.17
C GLU A 42 -0.31 15.38 2.94
N THR A 43 -0.78 14.15 3.14
CA THR A 43 -2.16 13.77 2.93
C THR A 43 -2.72 13.17 4.22
N PRO A 44 -3.68 13.83 4.89
CA PRO A 44 -4.33 13.30 6.08
C PRO A 44 -4.97 11.93 5.80
N ALA A 45 -4.94 11.03 6.78
CA ALA A 45 -5.44 9.66 6.65
C ALA A 45 -6.85 9.56 6.06
N LYS A 46 -7.77 10.46 6.48
CA LYS A 46 -9.14 10.50 5.96
C LYS A 46 -9.19 10.83 4.46
N ARG A 47 -8.37 11.78 4.01
CA ARG A 47 -8.27 12.18 2.60
C ARG A 47 -7.59 11.09 1.77
N ALA A 48 -6.54 10.47 2.32
CA ALA A 48 -5.86 9.35 1.69
C ALA A 48 -6.82 8.18 1.43
N TRP A 49 -7.66 7.82 2.40
CA TRP A 49 -8.68 6.79 2.23
C TRP A 49 -9.64 7.10 1.08
N VAL A 50 -10.26 8.29 1.10
CA VAL A 50 -11.23 8.69 0.07
C VAL A 50 -10.57 8.72 -1.30
N HIS A 51 -9.33 9.19 -1.38
CA HIS A 51 -8.54 9.14 -2.60
C HIS A 51 -8.41 7.69 -3.07
N LEU A 52 -7.77 6.81 -2.30
CA LEU A 52 -7.53 5.41 -2.66
C LEU A 52 -8.80 4.66 -3.06
N TYR A 53 -9.90 4.86 -2.34
CA TYR A 53 -11.18 4.22 -2.65
C TYR A 53 -11.73 4.67 -4.02
N ASN A 54 -11.67 5.97 -4.32
CA ASN A 54 -12.10 6.52 -5.59
C ASN A 54 -11.17 6.08 -6.74
N THR A 55 -9.86 6.03 -6.51
CA THR A 55 -8.89 5.61 -7.53
C THR A 55 -9.05 4.13 -7.86
N TYR A 56 -9.19 3.28 -6.84
CA TYR A 56 -9.44 1.85 -7.02
C TYR A 56 -10.72 1.59 -7.84
N SER A 57 -11.80 2.33 -7.54
CA SER A 57 -13.07 2.21 -8.26
C SER A 57 -12.96 2.52 -9.75
N SER A 58 -11.98 3.34 -10.16
CA SER A 58 -11.72 3.65 -11.58
C SER A 58 -10.92 2.59 -12.33
N SER A 59 -10.35 1.57 -11.66
CA SER A 59 -9.51 0.51 -12.25
C SER A 59 -8.31 0.97 -13.08
N ASP A 60 -7.88 2.23 -12.89
CA ASP A 60 -6.81 2.87 -13.69
C ASP A 60 -5.48 3.02 -12.94
N CYS A 61 -5.36 2.43 -11.75
CA CYS A 61 -4.15 2.50 -10.95
C CYS A 61 -3.76 1.15 -10.34
N LEU A 62 -2.45 0.98 -10.13
CA LEU A 62 -1.90 -0.04 -9.23
C LEU A 62 -1.51 0.64 -7.93
N VAL A 63 -1.87 0.06 -6.80
CA VAL A 63 -1.50 0.57 -5.48
C VAL A 63 -0.58 -0.43 -4.78
N THR A 64 0.52 0.07 -4.25
CA THR A 64 1.41 -0.69 -3.37
C THR A 64 1.53 0.01 -2.04
N VAL A 65 1.64 -0.77 -0.98
CA VAL A 65 1.81 -0.30 0.40
C VAL A 65 3.03 -0.98 0.99
N SER A 66 3.86 -0.26 1.73
CA SER A 66 5.04 -0.86 2.36
C SER A 66 5.13 -0.57 3.84
N THR A 67 5.71 -1.53 4.56
CA THR A 67 5.99 -1.39 5.99
C THR A 67 6.99 -0.28 6.23
N SER A 68 6.84 0.39 7.37
CA SER A 68 7.82 1.38 7.79
C SER A 68 9.18 0.74 7.99
N LYS A 69 10.24 1.44 7.59
CA LYS A 69 11.62 1.08 7.96
C LYS A 69 11.87 1.23 9.46
N THR A 70 11.03 1.98 10.16
CA THR A 70 11.10 2.17 11.62
C THR A 70 10.32 1.11 12.41
N LEU A 71 9.60 0.22 11.73
CA LEU A 71 8.92 -0.90 12.38
C LEU A 71 9.97 -1.92 12.85
N PRO A 72 10.04 -2.26 14.16
CA PRO A 72 10.99 -3.27 14.63
C PRO A 72 10.66 -4.65 14.05
N ASP A 73 11.70 -5.41 13.68
CA ASP A 73 11.55 -6.74 13.08
C ASP A 73 10.77 -7.71 13.97
N GLU A 74 10.97 -7.67 15.29
CA GLU A 74 10.22 -8.48 16.25
C GLU A 74 8.71 -8.19 16.19
N LYS A 75 8.33 -6.91 16.09
CA LYS A 75 6.93 -6.50 16.00
C LYS A 75 6.33 -6.87 14.65
N ALA A 76 7.09 -6.68 13.57
CA ALA A 76 6.68 -7.10 12.23
C ALA A 76 6.43 -8.62 12.20
N GLU A 77 7.38 -9.41 12.71
CA GLU A 77 7.30 -10.86 12.77
C GLU A 77 6.13 -11.35 13.63
N TRP A 78 5.91 -10.72 14.78
CA TRP A 78 4.78 -11.05 15.66
C TRP A 78 3.43 -10.86 14.94
N MET A 79 3.31 -9.81 14.13
CA MET A 79 2.11 -9.55 13.30
C MET A 79 2.06 -10.34 11.99
N GLY A 80 3.12 -11.08 11.65
CA GLY A 80 3.23 -11.81 10.38
C GLY A 80 3.57 -10.94 9.16
N LEU A 81 4.17 -9.78 9.39
CA LEU A 81 4.68 -8.85 8.38
C LEU A 81 6.21 -8.93 8.26
N PHE A 82 6.76 -8.27 7.23
CA PHE A 82 8.20 -8.10 7.03
C PHE A 82 8.54 -6.61 7.01
N THR A 83 9.58 -6.21 7.73
CA THR A 83 10.08 -4.84 7.73
C THR A 83 10.69 -4.47 6.38
N GLY A 84 10.42 -3.25 5.91
CA GLY A 84 10.91 -2.76 4.62
C GLY A 84 10.38 -3.51 3.40
N HIS A 85 9.25 -4.19 3.53
CA HIS A 85 8.62 -4.97 2.46
C HIS A 85 7.42 -4.25 1.87
N ALA A 86 7.19 -4.43 0.57
CA ALA A 86 6.06 -3.89 -0.14
C ALA A 86 5.02 -4.99 -0.44
N TYR A 87 3.76 -4.64 -0.27
CA TYR A 87 2.59 -5.45 -0.53
C TYR A 87 1.75 -4.80 -1.63
N VAL A 88 1.11 -5.61 -2.45
CA VAL A 88 0.23 -5.10 -3.51
C VAL A 88 -1.19 -5.04 -2.98
N VAL A 89 -1.89 -3.92 -3.19
CA VAL A 89 -3.31 -3.80 -2.85
C VAL A 89 -4.13 -4.37 -4.01
N LEU A 90 -4.86 -5.46 -3.74
CA LEU A 90 -5.72 -6.13 -4.73
C LEU A 90 -7.14 -5.57 -4.72
N LYS A 91 -7.66 -5.26 -3.53
CA LYS A 91 -9.03 -4.80 -3.34
C LYS A 91 -9.13 -3.80 -2.21
N ILE A 92 -9.98 -2.79 -2.40
CA ILE A 92 -10.33 -1.81 -1.35
C ILE A 92 -11.83 -1.88 -1.15
N VAL A 93 -12.25 -2.09 0.10
CA VAL A 93 -13.66 -2.20 0.47
C VAL A 93 -13.99 -1.14 1.51
N TRP A 94 -15.06 -0.41 1.23
CA TRP A 94 -15.73 0.43 2.23
C TRP A 94 -17.12 -0.15 2.45
N ALA A 95 -17.28 -0.85 3.57
CA ALA A 95 -18.50 -1.57 3.88
C ALA A 95 -19.58 -0.65 4.48
N SER A 96 -20.83 -1.12 4.41
CA SER A 96 -22.05 -0.45 4.86
C SER A 96 -22.05 -0.11 6.35
N ASN A 97 -21.36 -0.92 7.17
CA ASN A 97 -21.15 -0.66 8.59
C ASN A 97 -20.05 0.39 8.88
N GLY A 98 -19.46 0.98 7.84
CA GLY A 98 -18.39 1.96 7.94
C GLY A 98 -16.99 1.36 7.98
N THR A 99 -16.85 0.04 8.01
CA THR A 99 -15.55 -0.65 8.06
C THR A 99 -14.79 -0.45 6.75
N LYS A 100 -13.49 -0.18 6.89
CA LYS A 100 -12.57 0.13 5.80
C LYS A 100 -11.50 -0.95 5.73
N LEU A 101 -11.49 -1.72 4.65
CA LEU A 101 -10.59 -2.87 4.48
C LEU A 101 -9.77 -2.77 3.21
N LEU A 102 -8.51 -3.24 3.29
CA LEU A 102 -7.66 -3.51 2.14
C LEU A 102 -7.37 -5.01 2.06
N GLN A 103 -7.50 -5.56 0.87
CA GLN A 103 -6.98 -6.88 0.54
C GLN A 103 -5.57 -6.69 -0.01
N LEU A 104 -4.59 -7.27 0.67
CA LEU A 104 -3.18 -7.18 0.35
C LEU A 104 -2.67 -8.53 -0.10
N LEU A 105 -1.74 -8.51 -1.05
CA LEU A 105 -0.99 -9.67 -1.49
C LEU A 105 0.45 -9.58 -0.98
N LYS A 106 0.89 -10.60 -0.25
CA LYS A 106 2.31 -10.83 0.08
C LYS A 106 3.01 -11.56 -1.07
N ASN A 107 4.33 -11.51 -1.04
CA ASN A 107 5.17 -12.34 -1.90
C ASN A 107 4.92 -13.84 -1.64
N SER A 108 4.69 -14.63 -2.68
CA SER A 108 4.34 -16.06 -2.63
C SER A 108 5.36 -16.97 -1.94
N TRP A 109 6.59 -16.50 -1.69
CA TRP A 109 7.59 -17.24 -0.91
C TRP A 109 7.52 -16.99 0.61
N ALA A 110 6.67 -16.07 1.05
CA ALA A 110 6.53 -15.75 2.46
C ALA A 110 5.62 -16.76 3.17
N SER A 111 6.19 -17.62 4.00
CA SER A 111 5.46 -18.60 4.82
C SER A 111 4.65 -17.98 5.98
N LYS A 112 4.75 -16.67 6.20
CA LYS A 112 4.09 -15.97 7.31
C LYS A 112 2.85 -15.24 6.80
N GLY A 113 1.70 -15.44 7.46
CA GLY A 113 0.44 -14.75 7.19
C GLY A 113 0.15 -13.67 8.22
N TRP A 114 -0.63 -12.66 7.85
CA TRP A 114 -1.12 -11.61 8.75
C TRP A 114 -1.89 -12.21 9.93
N LYS A 115 -1.60 -11.75 11.15
CA LYS A 115 -2.18 -12.27 12.41
C LYS A 115 -3.05 -11.26 13.16
N GLY A 116 -3.17 -10.03 12.65
CA GLY A 116 -3.97 -8.99 13.29
C GLY A 116 -5.46 -9.09 12.96
N GLN A 117 -6.15 -7.96 13.10
CA GLN A 117 -7.58 -7.88 12.84
C GLN A 117 -7.90 -8.24 11.40
N PHE A 118 -9.00 -8.98 11.18
CA PHE A 118 -9.40 -9.51 9.87
C PHE A 118 -8.41 -10.52 9.25
N SER A 119 -7.50 -11.10 10.05
CA SER A 119 -6.74 -12.28 9.63
C SER A 119 -7.65 -13.48 9.36
N VAL A 120 -7.12 -14.50 8.68
CA VAL A 120 -7.85 -15.75 8.37
C VAL A 120 -8.35 -16.44 9.65
N HIS A 121 -7.63 -16.28 10.75
CA HIS A 121 -7.96 -16.89 12.04
C HIS A 121 -8.80 -15.99 12.97
N ASP A 122 -9.11 -14.76 12.57
CA ASP A 122 -9.89 -13.81 13.38
C ASP A 122 -11.40 -14.07 13.23
N THR A 123 -11.92 -15.00 14.01
CA THR A 123 -13.35 -15.34 14.02
C THR A 123 -14.24 -14.23 14.59
N HIS A 124 -13.67 -13.29 15.36
CA HIS A 124 -14.44 -12.22 15.98
C HIS A 124 -14.78 -11.12 14.97
N SER A 125 -13.78 -10.63 14.21
CA SER A 125 -14.03 -9.62 13.18
C SER A 125 -14.80 -10.17 11.98
N TRP A 126 -14.68 -11.48 11.71
CA TRP A 126 -15.46 -12.21 10.71
C TRP A 126 -16.75 -12.83 11.25
N SER A 127 -17.29 -12.36 12.37
CA SER A 127 -18.47 -12.98 13.01
C SER A 127 -19.80 -12.78 12.26
N ASN A 128 -19.92 -11.77 11.40
CA ASN A 128 -21.16 -11.44 10.71
C ASN A 128 -21.18 -11.97 9.25
N PRO A 129 -22.03 -12.96 8.92
CA PRO A 129 -22.10 -13.53 7.57
C PRO A 129 -22.54 -12.53 6.48
N ALA A 130 -23.40 -11.56 6.82
CA ALA A 130 -23.84 -10.55 5.87
C ALA A 130 -22.66 -9.63 5.48
N PHE A 131 -21.81 -9.30 6.46
CA PHE A 131 -20.59 -8.53 6.23
C PHE A 131 -19.56 -9.31 5.41
N ILE A 132 -19.34 -10.60 5.72
CA ILE A 132 -18.44 -11.46 4.92
C ILE A 132 -18.89 -11.49 3.45
N LYS A 133 -20.19 -11.66 3.22
CA LYS A 133 -20.78 -11.66 1.87
C LYS A 133 -20.63 -10.32 1.16
N GLU A 134 -20.79 -9.21 1.87
CA GLU A 134 -20.58 -7.86 1.33
C GLU A 134 -19.12 -7.63 0.91
N VAL A 135 -18.18 -8.01 1.76
CA VAL A 135 -16.74 -7.94 1.45
C VAL A 135 -16.37 -8.89 0.30
N GLY A 136 -17.14 -9.96 0.11
CA GLY A 136 -16.89 -11.01 -0.86
C GLY A 136 -15.68 -11.86 -0.46
N TYR A 137 -15.56 -12.13 0.85
CA TYR A 137 -14.47 -12.91 1.40
C TYR A 137 -14.88 -14.39 1.53
N ASP A 138 -14.12 -15.28 0.90
CA ASP A 138 -14.31 -16.73 1.02
C ASP A 138 -13.28 -17.28 2.02
N ILE A 139 -13.71 -17.39 3.28
CA ILE A 139 -12.87 -17.84 4.40
C ILE A 139 -12.46 -19.31 4.20
N ASP A 140 -13.39 -20.14 3.69
CA ASP A 140 -13.21 -21.58 3.58
C ASP A 140 -12.20 -21.93 2.49
N ALA A 141 -12.19 -21.17 1.38
CA ALA A 141 -11.21 -21.33 0.31
C ALA A 141 -9.78 -21.03 0.78
N LEU A 142 -9.59 -19.97 1.57
CA LEU A 142 -8.26 -19.53 2.03
C LEU A 142 -7.72 -20.35 3.21
N ALA A 143 -8.60 -20.93 4.04
CA ALA A 143 -8.18 -21.89 5.06
C ALA A 143 -7.55 -23.16 4.43
N THR A 144 -7.86 -23.44 3.17
CA THR A 144 -7.39 -24.63 2.45
C THR A 144 -6.07 -24.38 1.71
N TYR A 145 -5.80 -23.15 1.27
CA TYR A 145 -4.59 -22.79 0.52
C TYR A 145 -4.15 -21.33 0.82
N ASP A 146 -2.92 -21.16 1.33
CA ASP A 146 -2.32 -19.82 1.51
C ASP A 146 -1.80 -19.32 0.15
N ASP A 147 -2.61 -18.51 -0.52
CA ASP A 147 -2.28 -17.81 -1.77
C ASP A 147 -1.50 -16.50 -1.52
N GLY A 148 -1.22 -16.20 -0.26
CA GLY A 148 -0.59 -14.97 0.17
C GLY A 148 -1.50 -13.75 0.23
N VAL A 149 -2.80 -13.92 0.06
CA VAL A 149 -3.77 -12.84 0.14
C VAL A 149 -4.32 -12.75 1.55
N PHE A 150 -4.39 -11.53 2.09
CA PHE A 150 -4.96 -11.30 3.41
C PHE A 150 -5.65 -9.95 3.49
N TRP A 151 -6.54 -9.79 4.46
CA TRP A 151 -7.24 -8.54 4.72
C TRP A 151 -6.62 -7.81 5.89
N MET A 152 -6.59 -6.49 5.80
CA MET A 152 -6.15 -5.59 6.86
C MET A 152 -7.12 -4.41 7.00
N SER A 153 -7.39 -4.01 8.24
CA SER A 153 -8.17 -2.80 8.51
C SER A 153 -7.39 -1.55 8.09
N TRP A 154 -8.08 -0.49 7.70
CA TRP A 154 -7.41 0.78 7.39
C TRP A 154 -6.61 1.33 8.58
N ASP A 155 -7.09 1.11 9.80
CA ASP A 155 -6.40 1.57 11.01
C ASP A 155 -5.09 0.80 11.23
N ASP A 156 -5.07 -0.51 10.98
CA ASP A 156 -3.85 -1.32 10.99
C ASP A 156 -2.91 -0.93 9.84
N VAL A 157 -3.44 -0.60 8.66
CA VAL A 157 -2.62 -0.07 7.56
C VAL A 157 -1.88 1.18 8.02
N LEU A 158 -2.56 2.14 8.63
CA LEU A 158 -1.90 3.35 9.15
C LEU A 158 -0.88 3.06 10.25
N LEU A 159 -1.10 2.02 11.05
CA LEU A 159 -0.22 1.64 12.15
C LEU A 159 1.06 0.92 11.69
N TYR A 160 0.96 0.04 10.69
CA TYR A 160 2.05 -0.85 10.26
C TYR A 160 2.63 -0.49 8.88
N LEU A 161 1.86 0.13 8.00
CA LEU A 161 2.17 0.41 6.60
C LEU A 161 2.14 1.93 6.34
N CYS A 162 3.30 2.58 6.40
CA CYS A 162 3.36 4.04 6.36
C CYS A 162 3.57 4.64 4.96
N ASN A 163 3.90 3.83 3.95
CA ASN A 163 4.22 4.33 2.61
C ASN A 163 3.26 3.73 1.59
N ILE A 164 2.50 4.59 0.91
CA ILE A 164 1.57 4.17 -0.14
C ILE A 164 2.02 4.78 -1.46
N HIS A 165 2.25 3.94 -2.45
CA HIS A 165 2.55 4.35 -3.82
C HIS A 165 1.37 3.99 -4.73
N VAL A 166 1.03 4.92 -5.60
CA VAL A 166 -0.03 4.76 -6.60
C VAL A 166 0.62 4.95 -7.96
N SER A 167 0.57 3.93 -8.80
CA SER A 167 1.03 4.01 -10.18
C SER A 167 -0.17 4.14 -11.10
N TRP A 168 -0.23 5.20 -11.89
CA TRP A 168 -1.40 5.55 -12.69
C TRP A 168 -1.18 5.27 -14.17
N ARG A 169 -2.17 4.64 -14.80
CA ARG A 169 -2.18 4.48 -16.25
C ARG A 169 -2.10 5.85 -16.93
N PRO A 170 -1.16 6.06 -17.87
CA PRO A 170 -1.00 7.36 -18.53
C PRO A 170 -2.25 7.84 -19.29
N GLY A 171 -3.13 6.92 -19.69
CA GLY A 171 -4.39 7.24 -20.39
C GLY A 171 -5.44 7.92 -19.51
N PHE A 172 -5.28 7.87 -18.18
CA PHE A 172 -6.15 8.56 -17.23
C PHE A 172 -6.05 10.09 -17.35
N PHE A 173 -4.85 10.61 -17.64
CA PHE A 173 -4.61 12.05 -17.71
C PHE A 173 -4.75 12.56 -19.15
N ARG A 174 -5.74 13.45 -19.36
CA ARG A 174 -5.99 14.08 -20.68
C ARG A 174 -4.90 15.06 -21.11
N LEU A 175 -4.18 15.65 -20.17
CA LEU A 175 -3.11 16.62 -20.41
C LEU A 175 -1.84 16.12 -19.74
N ARG A 176 -0.72 16.19 -20.48
CA ARG A 176 0.61 15.86 -19.99
C ARG A 176 1.53 17.05 -20.21
N GLY A 177 2.15 17.53 -19.14
CA GLY A 177 3.19 18.55 -19.19
C GLY A 177 4.47 17.99 -18.60
N HIS A 178 5.57 18.07 -19.34
CA HIS A 178 6.88 17.68 -18.86
C HIS A 178 7.68 18.94 -18.54
N ARG A 179 8.30 18.98 -17.36
CA ARG A 179 9.35 19.95 -17.04
C ARG A 179 10.63 19.17 -16.78
N HIS A 180 11.72 19.62 -17.42
CA HIS A 180 13.04 19.09 -17.14
C HIS A 180 13.67 19.96 -16.05
N TRP A 181 14.31 19.33 -15.08
CA TRP A 181 15.16 20.04 -14.13
C TRP A 181 16.59 20.04 -14.65
N ASP A 182 17.31 21.15 -14.48
CA ASP A 182 18.73 21.17 -14.80
C ASP A 182 19.47 20.22 -13.86
N VAL A 183 20.27 19.31 -14.43
CA VAL A 183 21.02 18.27 -13.71
C VAL A 183 21.95 18.89 -12.65
N ASN A 184 22.39 20.13 -12.87
CA ASN A 184 23.27 20.85 -11.96
C ASN A 184 22.54 21.60 -10.84
N ALA A 185 21.20 21.65 -10.89
CA ALA A 185 20.40 22.47 -9.98
C ALA A 185 19.26 21.69 -9.33
N GLY A 186 19.42 20.39 -9.07
CA GLY A 186 18.39 19.53 -8.48
C GLY A 186 17.77 20.10 -7.18
N PRO A 187 16.54 19.69 -6.83
CA PRO A 187 15.89 20.14 -5.59
C PRO A 187 16.79 19.81 -4.39
N LYS A 188 17.00 20.79 -3.50
CA LYS A 188 17.63 20.52 -2.19
C LYS A 188 16.71 19.58 -1.42
N ASP A 189 17.28 18.56 -0.78
CA ASP A 189 16.55 17.51 -0.06
C ASP A 189 15.55 18.16 0.92
N GLY A 190 14.25 17.96 0.67
CA GLY A 190 13.16 18.64 1.39
C GLY A 190 12.91 18.14 2.82
N ARG A 191 13.90 17.46 3.42
CA ARG A 191 13.83 16.90 4.78
C ARG A 191 14.44 17.78 5.86
N THR A 192 14.91 18.98 5.50
CA THR A 192 15.50 19.93 6.46
C THR A 192 14.87 21.30 6.35
N THR A 193 13.61 21.41 6.79
CA THR A 193 13.04 22.62 7.40
C THR A 193 11.98 22.21 8.40
#